data_AF-A0A7S1AG10-F1
#
_entry.id   AF-A0A7S1AG10-F1
#
_cell.length_a   1.000
_cell.length_b   1.000
_cell.length_c   1.000
_cell.angle_alpha   90.00
_cell.angle_beta   90.00
_cell.angle_gamma   90.00
#
_symmetry.space_group_name_H-M   'P 1'
#
loop_
_entity.id
_entity.type
_entity.pdbx_description
1 polymer ?
#
loop_
_entity_poly.entity_id
_entity_poly.type
_entity_poly.pdbx_seq_one_letter_code
_entity_poly.pdbx_strand_id
1 'polypeptide(L)'
;AGTDWRWNIFDSLVLAGSTSEIVILMITGSFFSNSIRVLRMVRILRSVRVLRLLQYTPLFSGLQLMLIALTHSSASLLWAILMLLASIFFFALIFVNAVATYISTASVSDSEAEVLRLYFSSLPMTLLTLFMAMSGGIDWWDVVHPLLKIHVVYALLFLLFVLLMVVVVLNIITGAFVNDAVALARKDEDLRMQQELSDSRQLTDRLNALFSEIDKEGTGTFTLDDLLFHLQREEVGMVFTLLGVEVSDAVSFFNLLDQDHSGSVAIEEFVMGCLRLQGRSGMMQMEINIQETGKLVKRSNLVLDDVRMKLLHVEQSVGHLVKTVGVETQEPSRNPSQSPRLRPSVRRHSNVHVSEKGTSSTSAVHGTTSTVTSVFEDTDSTQVRSNSSGPGGQAADN
;
A
#
# COMPACT_ATOMS: atom_id res chain seq x y z
N ALA A 1 -4.43 27.54 -3.32
CA ALA A 1 -5.90 27.57 -3.26
C ALA A 1 -6.33 26.76 -2.05
N GLY A 2 -7.08 27.36 -1.12
CA GLY A 2 -7.40 26.75 0.17
C GLY A 2 -8.17 25.44 0.03
N THR A 3 -7.88 24.49 0.92
CA THR A 3 -8.41 23.11 0.97
C THR A 3 -9.96 23.03 0.99
N ASP A 4 -10.63 24.15 1.31
CA ASP A 4 -12.10 24.24 1.47
C ASP A 4 -12.86 24.52 0.17
N TRP A 5 -12.19 24.73 -0.97
CA TRP A 5 -12.85 25.09 -2.22
C TRP A 5 -13.89 24.05 -2.68
N ARG A 6 -13.63 22.75 -2.42
CA ARG A 6 -14.54 21.65 -2.73
C ARG A 6 -15.84 21.73 -1.92
N TRP A 7 -15.74 22.12 -0.66
CA TRP A 7 -16.89 22.29 0.22
C TRP A 7 -17.72 23.51 -0.15
N ASN A 8 -17.06 24.58 -0.57
CA ASN A 8 -17.73 25.77 -1.06
C ASN A 8 -18.52 25.48 -2.34
N ILE A 9 -17.94 24.73 -3.30
CA ILE A 9 -18.66 24.32 -4.52
C ILE A 9 -19.88 23.44 -4.21
N PHE A 10 -19.71 22.45 -3.32
CA PHE A 10 -20.83 21.59 -2.92
C PHE A 10 -21.95 22.41 -2.26
N ASP A 11 -21.59 23.36 -1.37
CA ASP A 11 -22.58 24.24 -0.74
C ASP A 11 -23.27 25.17 -1.72
N SER A 12 -22.53 25.72 -2.70
CA SER A 12 -23.09 26.53 -3.77
C SER A 12 -24.06 25.72 -4.62
N LEU A 13 -23.76 24.45 -4.92
CA LEU A 13 -24.67 23.55 -5.63
C LEU A 13 -25.94 23.24 -4.84
N VAL A 14 -25.81 22.93 -3.55
CA VAL A 14 -26.96 22.68 -2.66
C VAL A 14 -27.81 23.95 -2.49
N LEU A 15 -27.17 25.11 -2.38
CA LEU A 15 -27.85 26.40 -2.29
C LEU A 15 -28.55 26.75 -3.62
N ALA A 16 -27.93 26.47 -4.77
CA ALA A 16 -28.54 26.65 -6.08
C ALA A 16 -29.74 25.73 -6.31
N GLY A 17 -29.65 24.46 -5.89
CA GLY A 17 -30.78 23.51 -5.92
C GLY A 17 -31.93 23.91 -4.98
N SER A 18 -31.60 24.63 -3.92
CA SER A 18 -32.56 25.16 -2.95
C SER A 18 -33.31 26.39 -3.46
N THR A 19 -32.59 27.31 -4.09
CA THR A 19 -33.19 28.52 -4.68
C THR A 19 -33.97 28.18 -5.94
N SER A 20 -33.51 27.22 -6.73
CA SER A 20 -34.26 26.73 -7.89
C SER A 20 -35.61 26.12 -7.48
N GLU A 21 -35.69 25.42 -6.33
CA GLU A 21 -36.97 24.94 -5.78
C GLU A 21 -37.96 26.08 -5.52
N ILE A 22 -37.51 27.15 -4.88
CA ILE A 22 -38.35 28.32 -4.54
C ILE A 22 -38.81 29.05 -5.81
N VAL A 23 -37.91 29.20 -6.79
CA VAL A 23 -38.21 29.85 -8.07
C VAL A 23 -39.20 29.01 -8.90
N ILE A 24 -39.02 27.68 -8.96
CA ILE A 24 -39.94 26.77 -9.65
C ILE A 24 -41.33 26.82 -9.00
N LEU A 25 -41.41 26.83 -7.66
CA LEU A 25 -42.67 26.96 -6.93
C LEU A 25 -43.40 28.29 -7.19
N MET A 26 -42.65 29.40 -7.33
CA MET A 26 -43.24 30.70 -7.67
C MET A 26 -43.76 30.76 -9.10
N ILE A 27 -43.03 30.19 -10.07
CA ILE A 27 -43.35 30.32 -11.50
C ILE A 27 -44.51 29.40 -11.90
N THR A 28 -44.52 28.15 -11.42
CA THR A 28 -45.38 27.11 -12.03
C THR A 28 -46.67 26.83 -11.24
N GLY A 29 -46.80 27.34 -10.01
CA GLY A 29 -47.91 26.99 -9.14
C GLY A 29 -48.02 25.47 -8.88
N SER A 30 -49.06 25.03 -8.17
CA SER A 30 -49.23 23.64 -7.66
C SER A 30 -49.27 22.51 -8.74
N PHE A 31 -49.12 22.82 -10.02
CA PHE A 31 -49.37 21.91 -11.14
C PHE A 31 -48.28 20.83 -11.37
N PHE A 32 -47.04 21.02 -10.92
CA PHE A 32 -45.94 20.05 -11.09
C PHE A 32 -45.55 19.31 -9.80
N SER A 33 -46.52 18.77 -9.07
CA SER A 33 -46.30 18.06 -7.79
C SER A 33 -45.33 16.85 -7.89
N ASN A 34 -45.19 16.25 -9.08
CA ASN A 34 -44.30 15.11 -9.32
C ASN A 34 -42.82 15.53 -9.42
N SER A 35 -42.51 16.65 -10.07
CA SER A 35 -41.14 17.18 -10.13
C SER A 35 -40.68 17.73 -8.77
N ILE A 36 -41.62 18.14 -7.92
CA ILE A 36 -41.37 18.59 -6.54
C ILE A 36 -40.90 17.43 -5.64
N ARG A 37 -41.23 16.16 -5.93
CA ARG A 37 -40.78 15.01 -5.12
C ARG A 37 -39.27 14.81 -5.15
N VAL A 38 -38.64 14.98 -6.30
CA VAL A 38 -37.18 14.88 -6.45
C VAL A 38 -36.49 16.05 -5.72
N LEU A 39 -37.07 17.25 -5.79
CA LEU A 39 -36.57 18.44 -5.07
C LEU A 39 -36.67 18.30 -3.54
N ARG A 40 -37.67 17.57 -3.01
CA ARG A 40 -37.73 17.25 -1.57
C ARG A 40 -36.56 16.38 -1.11
N MET A 41 -36.04 15.50 -1.96
CA MET A 41 -34.87 14.67 -1.63
C MET A 41 -33.59 15.50 -1.59
N VAL A 42 -33.48 16.57 -2.38
CA VAL A 42 -32.35 17.53 -2.32
C VAL A 42 -32.28 18.23 -0.96
N ARG A 43 -33.40 18.36 -0.24
CA ARG A 43 -33.39 18.90 1.14
C ARG A 43 -32.62 18.00 2.11
N ILE A 44 -32.61 16.68 1.90
CA ILE A 44 -31.85 15.72 2.73
C ILE A 44 -30.34 15.92 2.55
N LEU A 45 -29.90 16.33 1.35
CA LEU A 45 -28.50 16.67 1.09
C LEU A 45 -28.03 17.89 1.91
N ARG A 46 -28.93 18.73 2.43
CA ARG A 46 -28.54 19.78 3.39
C ARG A 46 -28.12 19.20 4.74
N SER A 47 -28.63 18.05 5.14
CA SER A 47 -28.23 17.38 6.39
C SER A 47 -26.76 16.96 6.35
N VAL A 48 -26.16 16.80 5.16
CA VAL A 48 -24.71 16.60 4.98
C VAL A 48 -23.90 17.78 5.53
N ARG A 49 -24.47 18.99 5.65
CA ARG A 49 -23.83 20.12 6.34
C ARG A 49 -23.58 19.84 7.82
N VAL A 50 -24.40 19.00 8.46
CA VAL A 50 -24.16 18.58 9.85
C VAL A 50 -22.88 17.76 9.96
N LEU A 51 -22.51 16.99 8.92
CA LEU A 51 -21.24 16.29 8.88
C LEU A 51 -20.04 17.26 8.85
N ARG A 52 -20.20 18.52 8.43
CA ARG A 52 -19.17 19.55 8.59
C ARG A 52 -19.03 20.02 10.03
N LEU A 53 -20.13 20.15 10.76
CA LEU A 53 -20.06 20.48 12.19
C LEU A 53 -19.32 19.39 12.96
N LEU A 54 -19.44 18.13 12.51
CA LEU A 54 -18.65 17.02 13.02
C LEU A 54 -17.15 17.18 12.70
N GLN A 55 -16.78 17.85 11.61
CA GLN A 55 -15.38 18.13 11.23
C GLN A 55 -14.67 19.07 12.23
N TYR A 56 -15.40 20.03 12.81
CA TYR A 56 -14.84 21.01 13.74
C TYR A 56 -14.87 20.56 15.21
N THR A 57 -15.43 19.38 15.50
CA THR A 57 -15.53 18.86 16.86
C THR A 57 -14.54 17.71 17.08
N PRO A 58 -13.63 17.82 18.07
CA PRO A 58 -12.62 16.80 18.35
C PRO A 58 -13.21 15.49 18.92
N LEU A 59 -14.51 15.49 19.25
CA LEU A 59 -15.25 14.32 19.71
C LEU A 59 -15.49 13.28 18.59
N PHE A 60 -15.44 13.70 17.33
CA PHE A 60 -15.79 12.84 16.18
C PHE A 60 -14.62 12.60 15.22
N SER A 61 -13.39 12.88 15.63
CA SER A 61 -12.17 12.69 14.83
C SER A 61 -12.08 11.29 14.21
N GLY A 62 -12.48 10.25 14.96
CA GLY A 62 -12.51 8.88 14.44
C GLY A 62 -13.53 8.67 13.32
N LEU A 63 -14.74 9.24 13.46
CA LEU A 63 -15.78 9.18 12.42
C LEU A 63 -15.35 9.93 11.15
N GLN A 64 -14.69 11.08 11.31
CA GLN A 64 -14.16 11.85 10.18
C GLN A 64 -13.13 11.04 9.39
N LEU A 65 -12.19 10.38 10.08
CA LEU A 65 -11.17 9.54 9.46
C LEU A 65 -11.81 8.39 8.68
N MET A 66 -12.84 7.74 9.25
CA MET A 66 -13.60 6.68 8.58
C MET A 66 -14.35 7.19 7.34
N LEU A 67 -14.95 8.39 7.40
CA LEU A 67 -15.64 8.99 6.25
C LEU A 67 -14.66 9.36 5.13
N ILE A 68 -13.50 9.95 5.48
CA ILE A 68 -12.42 10.25 4.54
C ILE A 68 -11.94 8.93 3.90
N ALA A 69 -11.77 7.86 4.69
CA ALA A 69 -11.41 6.53 4.18
C ALA A 69 -12.44 5.96 3.20
N LEU A 70 -13.73 6.11 3.51
CA LEU A 70 -14.81 5.70 2.61
C LEU A 70 -14.80 6.50 1.30
N THR A 71 -14.56 7.81 1.36
CA THR A 71 -14.48 8.63 0.15
C THR A 71 -13.27 8.27 -0.72
N HIS A 72 -12.13 7.93 -0.10
CA HIS A 72 -10.93 7.52 -0.83
C HIS A 72 -11.08 6.15 -1.51
N SER A 73 -11.77 5.21 -0.86
CA SER A 73 -12.03 3.87 -1.40
C SER A 73 -13.25 3.80 -2.34
N SER A 74 -14.04 4.88 -2.46
CA SER A 74 -15.25 4.92 -3.28
C SER A 74 -15.03 4.56 -4.75
N ALA A 75 -13.88 4.91 -5.33
CA ALA A 75 -13.53 4.57 -6.71
C ALA A 75 -13.27 3.06 -6.89
N SER A 76 -12.53 2.46 -5.96
CA SER A 76 -12.26 1.01 -5.91
C SER A 76 -13.57 0.23 -5.72
N LEU A 77 -14.42 0.71 -4.80
CA LEU A 77 -15.74 0.15 -4.54
C LEU A 77 -16.69 0.24 -5.75
N LEU A 78 -16.64 1.35 -6.50
CA LEU A 78 -17.43 1.49 -7.73
C LEU A 78 -17.03 0.42 -8.76
N TRP A 79 -15.74 0.22 -9.00
CA TRP A 79 -15.26 -0.83 -9.92
C TRP A 79 -15.65 -2.23 -9.43
N ALA A 80 -15.56 -2.49 -8.14
CA ALA A 80 -16.02 -3.73 -7.51
C ALA A 80 -17.52 -3.98 -7.75
N ILE A 81 -18.37 -2.96 -7.53
CA ILE A 81 -19.81 -3.05 -7.79
C ILE A 81 -20.09 -3.28 -9.28
N LEU A 82 -19.36 -2.60 -10.18
CA LEU A 82 -19.51 -2.81 -11.62
C LEU A 82 -19.15 -4.25 -12.03
N MET A 83 -18.06 -4.81 -11.47
CA MET A 83 -17.67 -6.21 -11.70
C MET A 83 -18.72 -7.19 -11.17
N LEU A 84 -19.28 -6.91 -9.98
CA LEU A 84 -20.37 -7.69 -9.40
C LEU A 84 -21.62 -7.66 -10.29
N LEU A 85 -22.05 -6.47 -10.71
CA LEU A 85 -23.20 -6.31 -11.61
C LEU A 85 -22.97 -6.98 -12.98
N ALA A 86 -21.78 -6.86 -13.55
CA ALA A 86 -21.43 -7.49 -14.82
C ALA A 86 -21.48 -9.02 -14.73
N SER A 87 -20.99 -9.59 -13.61
CA SER A 87 -21.04 -11.03 -13.39
C SER A 87 -22.47 -11.53 -13.15
N ILE A 88 -23.28 -10.83 -12.35
CA ILE A 88 -24.72 -11.15 -12.18
C ILE A 88 -25.44 -11.07 -13.54
N PHE A 89 -25.14 -10.05 -14.34
CA PHE A 89 -25.73 -9.88 -15.67
C PHE A 89 -25.40 -11.03 -16.62
N PHE A 90 -24.15 -11.51 -16.63
CA PHE A 90 -23.75 -12.67 -17.42
C PHE A 90 -24.58 -13.91 -17.09
N PHE A 91 -24.72 -14.27 -15.81
CA PHE A 91 -25.53 -15.42 -15.39
C PHE A 91 -27.02 -15.19 -15.62
N ALA A 92 -27.51 -13.96 -15.43
CA ALA A 92 -28.91 -13.62 -15.68
C ALA A 92 -29.33 -13.89 -17.12
N LEU A 93 -28.48 -13.56 -18.10
CA LEU A 93 -28.76 -13.84 -19.51
C LEU A 93 -28.87 -15.34 -19.79
N ILE A 94 -28.02 -16.17 -19.16
CA ILE A 94 -28.07 -17.63 -19.30
C ILE A 94 -29.41 -18.16 -18.78
N PHE A 95 -29.81 -17.76 -17.56
CA PHE A 95 -31.03 -18.26 -16.94
C PHE A 95 -32.30 -17.74 -17.63
N VAL A 96 -32.38 -16.45 -17.97
CA VAL A 96 -33.52 -15.89 -18.71
C VAL A 96 -33.72 -16.64 -20.02
N ASN A 97 -32.64 -16.88 -20.77
CA ASN A 97 -32.74 -17.56 -22.06
C ASN A 97 -33.17 -19.03 -21.90
N ALA A 98 -32.61 -19.73 -20.91
CA ALA A 98 -32.97 -21.11 -20.60
C ALA A 98 -34.44 -21.24 -20.19
N VAL A 99 -34.89 -20.38 -19.28
CA VAL A 99 -36.27 -20.36 -18.78
C VAL A 99 -37.25 -19.94 -19.88
N ALA A 100 -36.92 -18.94 -20.71
CA ALA A 100 -37.75 -18.55 -21.85
C ALA A 100 -37.93 -19.70 -22.85
N THR A 101 -36.85 -20.45 -23.11
CA THR A 101 -36.89 -21.62 -24.01
C THR A 101 -37.77 -22.73 -23.42
N TYR A 102 -37.63 -23.03 -22.12
CA TYR A 102 -38.47 -24.01 -21.43
C TYR A 102 -39.96 -23.61 -21.43
N ILE A 103 -40.26 -22.35 -21.06
CA ILE A 103 -41.64 -21.86 -20.98
C ILE A 103 -42.33 -21.87 -22.35
N SER A 104 -41.60 -21.67 -23.46
CA SER A 104 -42.20 -21.70 -24.80
C SER A 104 -42.64 -23.10 -25.25
N THR A 105 -42.11 -24.15 -24.62
CA THR A 105 -42.42 -25.56 -24.92
C THR A 105 -43.27 -26.24 -23.85
N ALA A 106 -43.42 -25.61 -22.67
CA ALA A 106 -44.19 -26.15 -21.54
C ALA A 106 -45.71 -26.03 -21.74
N SER A 107 -46.46 -27.01 -21.20
CA SER A 107 -47.93 -27.00 -21.17
C SER A 107 -48.47 -25.96 -20.18
N VAL A 108 -49.65 -25.41 -20.47
CA VAL A 108 -50.30 -24.32 -19.69
C VAL A 108 -50.57 -24.68 -18.21
N SER A 109 -50.60 -25.96 -17.82
CA SER A 109 -50.86 -26.39 -16.42
C SER A 109 -49.61 -26.80 -15.63
N ASP A 110 -48.40 -26.47 -16.09
CA ASP A 110 -47.17 -26.81 -15.36
C ASP A 110 -46.96 -25.84 -14.19
N SER A 111 -47.16 -26.33 -12.95
CA SER A 111 -47.01 -25.53 -11.73
C SER A 111 -45.58 -25.04 -11.53
N GLU A 112 -44.57 -25.75 -12.02
CA GLU A 112 -43.16 -25.34 -11.91
C GLU A 112 -42.85 -24.20 -12.90
N ALA A 113 -43.49 -24.19 -14.07
CA ALA A 113 -43.37 -23.10 -15.03
C ALA A 113 -43.92 -21.77 -14.47
N GLU A 114 -44.91 -21.82 -13.59
CA GLU A 114 -45.43 -20.65 -12.86
C GLU A 114 -44.37 -20.07 -11.91
N VAL A 115 -43.68 -20.93 -11.17
CA VAL A 115 -42.58 -20.53 -10.26
C VAL A 115 -41.40 -19.95 -11.04
N LEU A 116 -41.03 -20.58 -12.17
CA LEU A 116 -40.01 -20.03 -13.08
C LEU A 116 -40.39 -18.65 -13.60
N ARG A 117 -41.65 -18.41 -13.95
CA ARG A 117 -42.14 -17.10 -14.40
C ARG A 117 -42.04 -16.06 -13.29
N LEU A 118 -42.31 -16.43 -12.03
CA LEU A 118 -42.19 -15.50 -10.91
C LEU A 118 -40.75 -14.96 -10.79
N TYR A 119 -39.75 -15.83 -10.84
CA TYR A 119 -38.35 -15.48 -10.63
C TYR A 119 -37.60 -15.00 -11.88
N PHE A 120 -38.00 -15.46 -13.07
CA PHE A 120 -37.27 -15.25 -14.33
C PHE A 120 -38.13 -14.62 -15.45
N SER A 121 -39.23 -13.92 -15.10
CA SER A 121 -40.14 -13.27 -16.07
C SER A 121 -39.45 -12.28 -17.01
N SER A 122 -38.45 -11.55 -16.52
CA SER A 122 -37.75 -10.50 -17.25
C SER A 122 -36.29 -10.41 -16.81
N LEU A 123 -35.47 -9.73 -17.61
CA LEU A 123 -34.06 -9.53 -17.27
C LEU A 123 -33.86 -8.76 -15.95
N PRO A 124 -34.55 -7.62 -15.68
CA PRO A 124 -34.46 -6.94 -14.38
C PRO A 124 -34.92 -7.81 -13.22
N MET A 125 -35.98 -8.60 -13.41
CA MET A 125 -36.46 -9.51 -12.37
C MET A 125 -35.44 -10.63 -12.10
N THR A 126 -34.79 -11.17 -13.14
CA THR A 126 -33.76 -12.19 -12.97
C THR A 126 -32.52 -11.64 -12.28
N LEU A 127 -32.08 -10.43 -12.65
CA LEU A 127 -31.00 -9.72 -11.95
C LEU A 127 -31.33 -9.58 -10.46
N LEU A 128 -32.58 -9.20 -10.14
CA LEU A 128 -33.06 -9.09 -8.77
C LEU A 128 -33.10 -10.45 -8.07
N THR A 129 -33.63 -11.50 -8.71
CA THR A 129 -33.65 -12.88 -8.16
C THR A 129 -32.25 -13.37 -7.82
N LEU A 130 -31.29 -13.21 -8.73
CA LEU A 130 -29.90 -13.60 -8.49
C LEU A 130 -29.26 -12.79 -7.36
N PHE A 131 -29.55 -11.49 -7.30
CA PHE A 131 -29.13 -10.64 -6.19
C PHE A 131 -29.76 -11.06 -4.85
N MET A 132 -31.05 -11.39 -4.82
CA MET A 132 -31.74 -11.88 -3.62
C MET A 132 -31.18 -13.23 -3.18
N ALA A 133 -30.90 -14.14 -4.11
CA ALA A 133 -30.32 -15.44 -3.79
C ALA A 133 -28.89 -15.33 -3.20
N MET A 134 -28.06 -14.41 -3.69
CA MET A 134 -26.71 -14.21 -3.14
C MET A 134 -26.69 -13.41 -1.83
N SER A 135 -27.65 -12.51 -1.62
CA SER A 135 -27.74 -11.66 -0.42
C SER A 135 -28.54 -12.29 0.73
N GLY A 136 -29.14 -13.47 0.51
CA GLY A 136 -29.98 -14.15 1.50
C GLY A 136 -31.39 -13.58 1.61
N GLY A 137 -31.89 -12.87 0.59
CA GLY A 137 -33.26 -12.37 0.52
C GLY A 137 -34.29 -13.44 0.19
N ILE A 138 -33.88 -14.50 -0.51
CA ILE A 138 -34.67 -15.72 -0.77
C ILE A 138 -33.77 -16.93 -0.60
N ASP A 139 -34.36 -18.07 -0.22
CA ASP A 139 -33.61 -19.32 -0.15
C ASP A 139 -33.17 -19.75 -1.54
N TRP A 140 -31.87 -20.00 -1.71
CA TRP A 140 -31.30 -20.40 -3.00
C TRP A 140 -31.93 -21.70 -3.53
N TRP A 141 -32.46 -22.55 -2.64
CA TRP A 141 -33.16 -23.78 -2.98
C TRP A 141 -34.46 -23.52 -3.75
N ASP A 142 -35.23 -22.48 -3.38
CA ASP A 142 -36.50 -22.14 -4.02
C ASP A 142 -36.32 -21.73 -5.48
N VAL A 143 -35.12 -21.26 -5.83
CA VAL A 143 -34.74 -20.90 -7.20
C VAL A 143 -34.16 -22.09 -7.96
N VAL A 144 -33.33 -22.92 -7.31
CA VAL A 144 -32.66 -24.09 -7.91
C VAL A 144 -33.61 -25.24 -8.18
N HIS A 145 -34.53 -25.53 -7.26
CA HIS A 145 -35.41 -26.69 -7.37
C HIS A 145 -36.21 -26.69 -8.68
N PRO A 146 -36.85 -25.57 -9.08
CA PRO A 146 -37.56 -25.50 -10.35
C PRO A 146 -36.61 -25.58 -11.57
N LEU A 147 -35.37 -25.10 -11.48
CA LEU A 147 -34.36 -25.19 -12.56
C LEU A 147 -33.97 -26.66 -12.89
N LEU A 148 -34.09 -27.58 -11.93
CA LEU A 148 -33.84 -29.02 -12.15
C LEU A 148 -34.82 -29.63 -13.17
N LYS A 149 -36.01 -29.05 -13.34
CA LYS A 149 -37.00 -29.50 -14.32
C LYS A 149 -36.60 -29.20 -15.76
N ILE A 150 -35.84 -28.12 -15.98
CA ILE A 150 -35.28 -27.82 -17.30
C ILE A 150 -34.16 -28.81 -17.61
N HIS A 151 -33.07 -28.75 -16.83
CA HIS A 151 -31.92 -29.62 -16.98
C HIS A 151 -30.97 -29.46 -15.79
N VAL A 152 -30.33 -30.55 -15.36
CA VAL A 152 -29.39 -30.56 -14.22
C VAL A 152 -28.22 -29.57 -14.40
N VAL A 153 -27.81 -29.32 -15.64
CA VAL A 153 -26.72 -28.36 -15.95
C VAL A 153 -27.06 -26.95 -15.47
N TYR A 154 -28.32 -26.51 -15.55
CA TYR A 154 -28.70 -25.18 -15.06
C TYR A 154 -28.67 -25.08 -13.54
N ALA A 155 -29.03 -26.16 -12.83
CA ALA A 155 -28.87 -26.23 -11.38
C ALA A 155 -27.39 -26.19 -10.96
N LEU A 156 -26.51 -26.90 -11.68
CA LEU A 156 -25.06 -26.85 -11.45
C LEU A 156 -24.48 -25.46 -11.74
N LEU A 157 -24.91 -24.81 -12.82
CA LEU A 157 -24.50 -23.43 -13.13
C LEU A 157 -24.98 -22.44 -12.06
N PHE A 158 -26.18 -22.64 -11.50
CA PHE A 158 -26.69 -21.79 -10.42
C PHE A 158 -25.88 -21.99 -9.12
N LEU A 159 -25.58 -23.24 -8.76
CA LEU A 159 -24.70 -23.53 -7.62
C LEU A 159 -23.31 -22.93 -7.81
N LEU A 160 -22.75 -23.01 -9.02
CA LEU A 160 -21.49 -22.37 -9.37
C LEU A 160 -21.56 -20.85 -9.21
N PHE A 161 -22.67 -20.22 -9.66
CA PHE A 161 -22.92 -18.80 -9.46
C PHE A 161 -22.93 -18.42 -7.98
N VAL A 162 -23.68 -19.14 -7.13
CA VAL A 162 -23.74 -18.87 -5.68
C VAL A 162 -22.36 -19.01 -5.04
N LEU A 163 -21.64 -20.09 -5.36
CA LEU A 163 -20.29 -20.33 -4.84
C LEU A 163 -19.33 -19.20 -5.25
N LEU A 164 -19.32 -18.84 -6.53
CA LEU A 164 -18.45 -17.79 -7.05
C LEU A 164 -18.79 -16.43 -6.43
N MET A 165 -20.07 -16.10 -6.30
CA MET A 165 -20.50 -14.82 -5.73
C MET A 165 -20.15 -14.70 -4.25
N VAL A 166 -20.44 -15.74 -3.46
CA VAL A 166 -20.26 -15.72 -2.01
C VAL A 166 -18.81 -15.91 -1.60
N VAL A 167 -18.10 -16.86 -2.22
CA VAL A 167 -16.74 -17.22 -1.81
C VAL A 167 -15.67 -16.39 -2.52
N VAL A 168 -15.89 -16.01 -3.78
CA VAL A 168 -14.86 -15.32 -4.57
C VAL A 168 -15.14 -13.82 -4.59
N VAL A 169 -16.27 -13.40 -5.18
CA VAL A 169 -16.52 -11.98 -5.45
C VAL A 169 -16.69 -11.18 -4.17
N LEU A 170 -17.57 -11.60 -3.26
CA LEU A 170 -17.78 -10.89 -1.99
C LEU A 170 -16.48 -10.76 -1.18
N ASN A 171 -15.69 -11.84 -1.09
CA ASN A 171 -14.42 -11.82 -0.37
C ASN A 171 -13.34 -10.96 -1.05
N ILE A 172 -13.28 -10.92 -2.38
CA ILE A 172 -12.38 -10.01 -3.11
C ILE A 172 -12.75 -8.56 -2.83
N ILE A 173 -14.04 -8.22 -2.86
CA ILE A 173 -14.52 -6.86 -2.60
C ILE A 173 -14.21 -6.45 -1.15
N THR A 174 -14.50 -7.32 -0.19
CA THR A 174 -14.16 -7.08 1.22
C THR A 174 -12.64 -6.94 1.40
N GLY A 175 -11.85 -7.80 0.78
CA GLY A 175 -10.39 -7.76 0.85
C GLY A 175 -9.80 -6.48 0.25
N ALA A 176 -10.29 -6.05 -0.92
CA ALA A 176 -9.88 -4.81 -1.56
C ALA A 176 -10.20 -3.59 -0.67
N PHE A 177 -11.41 -3.53 -0.11
CA PHE A 177 -11.81 -2.45 0.79
C PHE A 177 -10.96 -2.40 2.07
N VAL A 178 -10.69 -3.56 2.69
CA VAL A 178 -9.83 -3.65 3.87
C VAL A 178 -8.41 -3.21 3.54
N ASN A 179 -7.87 -3.63 2.39
CA ASN A 179 -6.53 -3.24 1.96
C ASN A 179 -6.43 -1.72 1.74
N ASP A 180 -7.42 -1.11 1.10
CA ASP A 180 -7.48 0.35 0.89
C ASP A 180 -7.58 1.11 2.23
N ALA A 181 -8.38 0.61 3.18
CA ALA A 181 -8.51 1.19 4.51
C ALA A 181 -7.19 1.11 5.30
N VAL A 182 -6.50 -0.03 5.26
CA VAL A 182 -5.18 -0.22 5.90
C VAL A 182 -4.12 0.66 5.24
N ALA A 183 -4.12 0.76 3.91
CA ALA A 183 -3.18 1.62 3.18
C ALA A 183 -3.35 3.10 3.55
N LEU A 184 -4.58 3.56 3.73
CA LEU A 184 -4.84 4.93 4.16
C LEU A 184 -4.37 5.18 5.61
N ALA A 185 -4.62 4.23 6.53
CA ALA A 185 -4.15 4.34 7.91
C ALA A 185 -2.61 4.41 7.98
N ARG A 186 -1.91 3.58 7.21
CA ARG A 186 -0.44 3.61 7.10
C ARG A 186 0.07 4.92 6.54
N LYS A 187 -0.59 5.45 5.51
CA LYS A 187 -0.19 6.74 4.91
C LYS A 187 -0.30 7.89 5.91
N ASP A 188 -1.32 7.89 6.77
CA ASP A 188 -1.46 8.91 7.82
C ASP A 188 -0.35 8.78 8.87
N GLU A 189 -0.01 7.56 9.27
CA GLU A 189 1.12 7.28 10.17
C GLU A 189 2.47 7.71 9.57
N ASP A 190 2.73 7.37 8.29
CA ASP A 190 3.95 7.75 7.57
C ASP A 190 4.08 9.27 7.44
N LEU A 191 2.97 9.97 7.15
CA LEU A 191 2.96 11.44 7.07
C LEU A 191 3.25 12.07 8.43
N ARG A 192 2.68 11.54 9.51
CA ARG A 192 2.96 11.99 10.88
C ARG A 192 4.42 11.77 11.26
N MET A 193 4.96 10.59 10.93
CA MET A 193 6.38 10.28 11.16
C MET A 193 7.29 11.22 10.38
N GLN A 194 7.02 11.48 9.10
CA GLN A 194 7.80 12.42 8.29
C GLN A 194 7.76 13.84 8.84
N GLN A 195 6.58 14.28 9.30
CA GLN A 195 6.44 15.61 9.89
C GLN A 195 7.25 15.73 11.18
N GLU A 196 7.20 14.74 12.06
CA GLU A 196 7.97 14.73 13.30
C GLU A 196 9.49 14.68 13.05
N LEU A 197 9.94 13.90 12.06
CA LEU A 197 11.34 13.91 11.62
C LEU A 197 11.75 15.29 11.08
N SER A 198 10.88 15.96 10.32
CA SER A 198 11.16 17.28 9.78
C SER A 198 11.28 18.35 10.88
N ASP A 199 10.42 18.28 11.91
CA ASP A 199 10.46 19.17 13.07
C ASP A 199 11.74 18.93 13.88
N SER A 200 12.12 17.67 14.05
CA SER A 200 13.34 17.27 14.75
C SER A 200 14.59 17.78 14.00
N ARG A 201 14.64 17.66 12.67
CA ARG A 201 15.74 18.21 11.85
C ARG A 201 15.84 19.72 11.96
N GLN A 202 14.71 20.44 11.85
CA GLN A 202 14.70 21.90 12.01
C GLN A 202 15.20 22.34 13.39
N LEU A 203 14.85 21.58 14.43
CA LEU A 203 15.36 21.82 15.77
C LEU A 203 16.88 21.62 15.85
N THR A 204 17.41 20.55 15.27
CA THR A 204 18.86 20.32 15.21
C THR A 204 19.59 21.42 14.47
N ASP A 205 19.06 21.91 13.36
CA ASP A 205 19.65 23.03 12.63
C ASP A 205 19.71 24.31 13.49
N ARG A 206 18.65 24.57 14.27
CA ARG A 206 18.61 25.70 15.22
C ARG A 206 19.58 25.52 16.39
N LEU A 207 19.70 24.30 16.93
CA LEU A 207 20.65 23.99 18.00
C LEU A 207 22.10 24.13 17.50
N ASN A 208 22.41 23.70 16.29
CA ASN A 208 23.72 23.90 15.67
C ASN A 208 24.03 25.39 15.46
N ALA A 209 23.04 26.19 15.05
CA ALA A 209 23.19 27.63 14.91
C ALA A 209 23.47 28.30 16.27
N LEU A 210 22.76 27.88 17.33
CA LEU A 210 22.98 28.38 18.68
C LEU A 210 24.34 27.95 19.25
N PHE A 211 24.76 26.71 19.00
CA PHE A 211 26.10 26.24 19.37
C PHE A 211 27.19 27.11 18.71
N SER A 212 27.03 27.43 17.43
CA SER A 212 27.97 28.30 16.69
C SER A 212 27.99 29.73 17.21
N GLU A 213 26.91 30.20 17.84
CA GLU A 213 26.87 31.50 18.50
C GLU A 213 27.62 31.49 19.85
N ILE A 214 27.64 30.34 20.52
CA ILE A 214 28.37 30.12 21.77
C ILE A 214 29.86 29.92 21.52
N ASP A 215 30.22 29.02 20.59
CA ASP A 215 31.62 28.73 20.22
C ASP A 215 32.14 29.70 19.13
N LYS A 216 32.27 30.99 19.49
CA LYS A 216 32.78 32.01 18.55
C LYS A 216 34.23 31.80 18.14
N GLU A 217 34.99 31.09 18.97
CA GLU A 217 36.39 30.79 18.72
C GLU A 217 36.57 29.61 17.75
N GLY A 218 35.48 28.87 17.45
CA GLY A 218 35.48 27.75 16.51
C GLY A 218 36.31 26.57 17.01
N THR A 219 36.35 26.38 18.33
CA THR A 219 37.11 25.31 18.98
C THR A 219 36.43 23.94 18.83
N GLY A 220 35.13 23.93 18.51
CA GLY A 220 34.29 22.73 18.42
C GLY A 220 33.67 22.32 19.76
N THR A 221 33.94 23.07 20.83
CA THR A 221 33.51 22.78 22.22
C THR A 221 33.21 24.08 22.97
N PHE A 222 32.40 24.05 24.03
CA PHE A 222 32.28 25.17 24.96
C PHE A 222 32.40 24.73 26.42
N THR A 223 32.86 25.61 27.29
CA THR A 223 33.00 25.36 28.73
C THR A 223 31.82 25.90 29.53
N LEU A 224 31.73 25.54 30.81
CA LEU A 224 30.68 26.04 31.70
C LEU A 224 30.65 27.57 31.77
N ASP A 225 31.82 28.22 31.77
CA ASP A 225 31.95 29.67 31.82
C ASP A 225 31.40 30.34 30.55
N ASP A 226 31.65 29.74 29.37
CA ASP A 226 31.12 30.21 28.08
C ASP A 226 29.58 30.15 28.07
N LEU A 227 29.03 29.03 28.55
CA LEU A 227 27.60 28.82 28.66
C LEU A 227 26.94 29.82 29.62
N LEU A 228 27.53 30.05 30.80
CA LEU A 228 27.05 31.02 31.78
C LEU A 228 27.08 32.45 31.23
N PHE A 229 28.15 32.81 30.52
CA PHE A 229 28.28 34.13 29.91
C PHE A 229 27.22 34.38 28.83
N HIS A 230 26.86 33.37 28.05
CA HIS A 230 25.85 33.49 27.01
C HIS A 230 24.42 33.35 27.51
N LEU A 231 24.16 32.55 28.54
CA LEU A 231 22.85 32.50 29.21
C LEU A 231 22.45 33.83 29.87
N GLN A 232 23.41 34.68 30.23
CA GLN A 232 23.12 36.05 30.71
C GLN A 232 22.57 36.97 29.61
N ARG A 233 22.70 36.60 28.32
CA ARG A 233 22.12 37.36 27.21
C ARG A 233 20.66 36.93 27.03
N GLU A 234 19.76 37.90 27.15
CA GLU A 234 18.31 37.68 27.04
C GLU A 234 17.92 37.04 25.69
N GLU A 235 18.65 37.36 24.62
CA GLU A 235 18.47 36.77 23.29
C GLU A 235 18.73 35.26 23.27
N VAL A 236 19.79 34.77 23.93
CA VAL A 236 20.16 33.34 23.95
C VAL A 236 19.22 32.55 24.85
N GLY A 237 18.86 33.09 26.02
CA GLY A 237 17.88 32.47 26.92
C GLY A 237 16.48 32.35 26.29
N MET A 238 16.06 33.35 25.51
CA MET A 238 14.84 33.30 24.71
C MET A 238 14.88 32.21 23.64
N VAL A 239 16.04 31.99 22.99
CA VAL A 239 16.18 30.92 22.01
C VAL A 239 16.11 29.54 22.67
N PHE A 240 16.75 29.31 23.83
CA PHE A 240 16.57 28.05 24.58
C PHE A 240 15.10 27.80 24.97
N THR A 241 14.41 28.84 25.43
CA THR A 241 12.98 28.77 25.79
C THR A 241 12.10 28.48 24.57
N LEU A 242 12.37 29.12 23.43
CA LEU A 242 11.68 28.88 22.15
C LEU A 242 11.95 27.47 21.63
N LEU A 243 13.15 26.95 21.89
CA LEU A 243 13.54 25.57 21.64
C LEU A 243 13.09 24.65 22.79
N GLY A 244 12.14 25.03 23.65
CA GLY A 244 11.54 24.14 24.65
C GLY A 244 12.51 23.56 25.68
N VAL A 245 13.68 24.18 25.88
CA VAL A 245 14.67 23.81 26.89
C VAL A 245 14.64 24.88 27.97
N GLU A 246 14.08 24.54 29.13
CA GLU A 246 14.04 25.44 30.28
C GLU A 246 15.33 25.27 31.10
N VAL A 247 16.22 26.25 31.03
CA VAL A 247 17.49 26.24 31.78
C VAL A 247 17.28 26.96 33.11
N SER A 248 16.78 26.22 34.11
CA SER A 248 16.59 26.78 35.47
C SER A 248 17.90 26.87 36.24
N ASP A 249 18.81 25.93 36.01
CA ASP A 249 20.16 25.88 36.59
C ASP A 249 21.16 25.50 35.50
N ALA A 250 22.00 26.47 35.13
CA ALA A 250 23.02 26.32 34.09
C ALA A 250 24.08 25.27 34.45
N VAL A 251 24.41 25.10 35.73
CA VAL A 251 25.43 24.14 36.19
C VAL A 251 24.91 22.72 36.05
N SER A 252 23.69 22.46 36.54
CA SER A 252 23.04 21.16 36.38
C SER A 252 22.77 20.84 34.91
N PHE A 253 22.40 21.84 34.10
CA PHE A 253 22.20 21.67 32.66
C PHE A 253 23.51 21.31 31.95
N PHE A 254 24.62 21.98 32.24
CA PHE A 254 25.93 21.67 31.67
C PHE A 254 26.36 20.24 32.00
N ASN A 255 26.26 19.84 33.27
CA ASN A 255 26.62 18.48 33.71
C ASN A 255 25.75 17.38 33.08
N LEU A 256 24.54 17.73 32.62
CA LEU A 256 23.66 16.79 31.92
C LEU A 256 24.05 16.63 30.44
N LEU A 257 24.65 17.67 29.85
CA LEU A 257 25.18 17.65 28.49
C LEU A 257 26.56 16.98 28.42
N ASP A 258 27.46 17.30 29.35
CA ASP A 258 28.82 16.77 29.49
C ASP A 258 28.80 15.31 29.97
N GLN A 259 28.60 14.37 29.03
CA GLN A 259 28.45 12.95 29.33
C GLN A 259 29.79 12.26 29.59
N ASP A 260 30.87 12.77 29.00
CA ASP A 260 32.21 12.23 29.18
C ASP A 260 32.98 12.86 30.36
N HIS A 261 32.40 13.89 30.99
CA HIS A 261 32.98 14.64 32.09
C HIS A 261 34.33 15.27 31.74
N SER A 262 34.49 15.67 30.48
CA SER A 262 35.70 16.35 30.00
C SER A 262 35.82 17.78 30.51
N GLY A 263 34.73 18.36 31.04
CA GLY A 263 34.66 19.76 31.45
C GLY A 263 34.40 20.71 30.27
N SER A 264 34.10 20.16 29.10
CA SER A 264 33.74 20.87 27.88
C SER A 264 32.64 20.11 27.15
N VAL A 265 31.68 20.79 26.54
CA VAL A 265 30.59 20.15 25.80
C VAL A 265 30.86 20.28 24.31
N ALA A 266 30.97 19.14 23.62
CA ALA A 266 31.07 19.10 22.17
C ALA A 266 29.71 19.36 21.49
N ILE A 267 29.73 19.74 20.21
CA ILE A 267 28.50 20.02 19.44
C ILE A 267 27.53 18.82 19.43
N GLU A 268 28.08 17.60 19.33
CA GLU A 268 27.31 16.36 19.32
C GLU A 268 26.62 16.13 20.67
N GLU A 269 27.33 16.37 21.78
CA GLU A 269 26.80 16.26 23.14
C GLU A 269 25.73 17.31 23.43
N PHE A 270 25.96 18.55 22.97
CA PHE A 270 25.02 19.64 23.07
C PHE A 270 23.70 19.33 22.35
N VAL A 271 23.78 18.98 21.07
CA VAL A 271 22.61 18.69 20.23
C VAL A 271 21.86 17.47 20.76
N MET A 272 22.57 16.37 21.04
CA MET A 272 21.95 15.14 21.53
C MET A 272 21.36 15.30 22.94
N GLY A 273 22.04 16.04 23.81
CA GLY A 273 21.55 16.36 25.14
C GLY A 273 20.26 17.18 25.11
N CYS A 274 20.20 18.22 24.26
CA CYS A 274 18.98 19.02 24.08
C CYS A 274 17.82 18.20 23.49
N LEU A 275 18.08 17.32 22.52
CA LEU A 275 17.06 16.42 21.96
C LEU A 275 16.56 15.38 22.97
N ARG A 276 17.42 14.91 23.87
CA ARG A 276 17.03 14.00 24.97
C ARG A 276 16.12 14.70 25.97
N LEU A 277 16.45 15.93 26.36
CA LEU A 277 15.66 16.71 27.31
C LEU A 277 14.23 17.00 26.80
N GLN A 278 14.05 17.16 25.50
CA GLN A 278 12.71 17.29 24.89
C GLN A 278 11.94 15.97 24.73
N GLY A 279 12.55 14.82 25.04
CA GLY A 279 11.96 13.51 24.75
C GLY A 279 11.90 13.15 23.25
N ARG A 280 12.62 13.90 22.39
CA ARG A 280 12.63 13.75 20.92
C ARG A 280 13.83 13.00 20.36
N SER A 281 14.74 12.54 21.23
CA SER A 281 15.97 11.83 20.82
C SER A 281 15.74 10.51 20.07
N GLY A 282 14.66 9.77 20.37
CA GLY A 282 14.46 8.42 19.84
C GLY A 282 14.33 8.35 18.32
N MET A 283 13.56 9.26 17.71
CA MET A 283 13.35 9.27 16.26
C MET A 283 14.55 9.78 15.48
N MET A 284 15.25 10.80 16.00
CA MET A 284 16.48 11.28 15.36
C MET A 284 17.59 10.24 15.45
N GLN A 285 17.76 9.59 16.60
CA GLN A 285 18.74 8.52 16.75
C GLN A 285 18.46 7.36 15.79
N MET A 286 17.18 6.99 15.59
CA MET A 286 16.80 5.99 14.61
C MET A 286 17.21 6.40 13.19
N GLU A 287 16.97 7.65 12.79
CA GLU A 287 17.36 8.17 11.48
C GLU A 287 18.89 8.18 11.30
N ILE A 288 19.64 8.63 12.31
CA ILE A 288 21.12 8.60 12.29
C ILE A 288 21.60 7.16 12.13
N ASN A 289 21.06 6.23 12.92
CA ASN A 289 21.40 4.82 12.84
C ASN A 289 21.06 4.22 11.47
N ILE A 290 19.92 4.58 10.86
CA ILE A 290 19.54 4.14 9.50
C ILE A 290 20.54 4.68 8.46
N GLN A 291 20.96 5.94 8.58
CA GLN A 291 21.95 6.51 7.66
C GLN A 291 23.33 5.89 7.82
N GLU A 292 23.79 5.67 9.05
CA GLU A 292 25.07 5.03 9.35
C GLU A 292 25.09 3.58 8.91
N THR A 293 24.03 2.81 9.18
CA THR A 293 23.88 1.44 8.67
C THR A 293 23.84 1.42 7.15
N GLY A 294 23.16 2.38 6.49
CA GLY A 294 23.19 2.53 5.04
C GLY A 294 24.60 2.80 4.48
N LYS A 295 25.39 3.65 5.14
CA LYS A 295 26.81 3.89 4.80
C LYS A 295 27.66 2.64 5.01
N LEU A 296 27.41 1.91 6.11
CA LEU A 296 28.11 0.68 6.46
C LEU A 296 27.82 -0.44 5.44
N VAL A 297 26.56 -0.60 5.03
CA VAL A 297 26.16 -1.57 3.99
C VAL A 297 26.82 -1.25 2.66
N LYS A 298 26.85 0.03 2.25
CA LYS A 298 27.58 0.44 1.03
C LYS A 298 29.07 0.09 1.12
N ARG A 299 29.72 0.40 2.24
CA ARG A 299 31.13 0.02 2.47
C ARG A 299 31.33 -1.49 2.47
N SER A 300 30.43 -2.24 3.10
CA SER A 300 30.47 -3.71 3.13
C SER A 300 30.35 -4.30 1.73
N ASN A 301 29.45 -3.78 0.89
CA ASN A 301 29.30 -4.24 -0.50
C ASN A 301 30.55 -3.97 -1.32
N LEU A 302 31.19 -2.81 -1.16
CA LEU A 302 32.47 -2.50 -1.83
C LEU A 302 33.58 -3.48 -1.41
N VAL A 303 33.65 -3.84 -0.13
CA VAL A 303 34.61 -4.83 0.37
C VAL A 303 34.29 -6.22 -0.18
N LEU A 304 33.02 -6.62 -0.22
CA LEU A 304 32.61 -7.91 -0.80
C LEU A 304 32.96 -8.01 -2.28
N ASP A 305 32.80 -6.93 -3.04
CA ASP A 305 33.20 -6.88 -4.45
C ASP A 305 34.72 -7.01 -4.62
N ASP A 306 35.52 -6.32 -3.80
CA ASP A 306 36.98 -6.44 -3.81
C ASP A 306 37.44 -7.87 -3.47
N VAL A 307 36.83 -8.48 -2.45
CA VAL A 307 37.09 -9.87 -2.07
C VAL A 307 36.72 -10.84 -3.19
N ARG A 308 35.57 -10.65 -3.84
CA ARG A 308 35.12 -11.47 -4.97
C ARG A 308 36.10 -11.40 -6.14
N MET A 309 36.60 -10.20 -6.47
CA MET A 309 37.58 -10.01 -7.54
C MET A 309 38.91 -10.69 -7.22
N LYS A 310 39.39 -10.61 -5.98
CA LYS A 310 40.60 -11.32 -5.53
C LYS A 310 40.41 -12.84 -5.57
N LEU A 311 39.25 -13.35 -5.18
CA LEU A 311 38.95 -14.79 -5.23
C LEU A 311 38.99 -15.34 -6.67
N LEU A 312 38.41 -14.59 -7.63
CA LEU A 312 38.47 -14.94 -9.06
C LEU A 312 39.91 -14.99 -9.57
N HIS A 313 40.75 -14.04 -9.14
CA HIS A 313 42.16 -14.02 -9.52
C HIS A 313 42.93 -15.23 -8.94
N VAL A 314 42.63 -15.60 -7.69
CA VAL A 314 43.21 -16.80 -7.05
C VAL A 314 42.74 -18.07 -7.77
N GLU A 315 41.46 -18.19 -8.09
CA GLU A 315 40.91 -19.33 -8.84
C GLU A 315 41.58 -19.49 -10.20
N GLN A 316 41.78 -18.39 -10.94
CA GLN A 316 42.53 -18.40 -12.20
C GLN A 316 43.99 -18.81 -12.02
N SER A 317 44.65 -18.30 -10.96
CA SER A 317 46.04 -18.62 -10.65
C SER A 317 46.22 -20.10 -10.27
N VAL A 318 45.29 -20.65 -9.48
CA VAL A 318 45.25 -22.08 -9.13
C VAL A 318 44.96 -22.92 -10.37
N GLY A 319 44.01 -22.52 -11.21
CA GLY A 319 43.71 -23.21 -12.47
C GLY A 319 44.91 -23.25 -13.43
N HIS A 320 45.72 -22.18 -13.46
CA HIS A 320 46.96 -22.15 -14.20
C HIS A 320 48.02 -23.07 -13.56
N LEU A 321 48.15 -23.05 -12.22
CA LEU A 321 49.10 -23.90 -11.50
C LEU A 321 48.81 -25.39 -11.72
N VAL A 322 47.55 -25.81 -11.61
CA VAL A 322 47.10 -27.19 -11.85
C VAL A 322 47.44 -27.64 -13.27
N LYS A 323 47.31 -26.76 -14.27
CA LYS A 323 47.71 -27.05 -15.65
C LYS A 323 49.23 -27.19 -15.83
N THR A 324 50.03 -26.38 -15.13
CA THR A 324 51.50 -26.46 -15.17
C THR A 324 52.09 -27.59 -14.33
N VAL A 325 51.40 -28.06 -13.28
CA VAL A 325 51.88 -29.15 -12.40
C VAL A 325 51.55 -30.54 -12.94
N GLY A 326 50.70 -30.66 -13.97
CA GLY A 326 50.66 -31.82 -14.87
C GLY A 326 50.76 -33.19 -14.18
N VAL A 327 49.74 -33.60 -13.42
CA VAL A 327 49.55 -35.02 -13.11
C VAL A 327 48.99 -35.68 -14.36
N GLU A 328 49.91 -36.21 -15.16
CA GLU A 328 49.66 -37.08 -16.29
C GLU A 328 48.97 -38.36 -15.77
N THR A 329 47.63 -38.36 -15.77
CA THR A 329 46.85 -39.58 -15.54
C THR A 329 46.75 -40.32 -16.87
N GLN A 330 47.62 -41.31 -17.00
CA GLN A 330 47.69 -42.26 -18.10
C GLN A 330 46.34 -42.99 -18.26
N GLU A 331 45.63 -42.79 -19.38
CA GLU A 331 44.54 -43.68 -19.81
C GLU A 331 45.12 -45.00 -20.35
N PRO A 332 44.59 -46.18 -19.96
CA PRO A 332 44.99 -47.43 -20.61
C PRO A 332 44.19 -47.68 -21.90
N SER A 333 44.93 -47.70 -23.01
CA SER A 333 44.81 -48.60 -24.17
C SER A 333 43.41 -48.91 -24.75
N ARG A 334 43.14 -48.28 -25.91
CA ARG A 334 42.15 -48.69 -26.92
C ARG A 334 42.26 -50.16 -27.30
N ASN A 335 41.10 -50.82 -27.50
CA ASN A 335 40.96 -51.96 -28.40
C ASN A 335 39.94 -51.62 -29.51
N PRO A 336 40.21 -51.86 -30.81
CA PRO A 336 39.41 -51.31 -31.90
C PRO A 336 38.48 -52.36 -32.50
N SER A 337 37.18 -52.27 -32.25
CA SER A 337 36.19 -52.81 -33.20
C SER A 337 34.78 -52.37 -32.86
N GLN A 338 34.12 -51.84 -33.89
CA GLN A 338 32.67 -51.62 -34.04
C GLN A 338 32.09 -50.30 -33.52
N SER A 339 31.69 -49.50 -34.49
CA SER A 339 30.71 -48.42 -34.38
C SER A 339 29.61 -48.69 -35.42
N PRO A 340 28.46 -47.99 -35.44
CA PRO A 340 27.91 -47.10 -34.41
C PRO A 340 26.42 -47.35 -34.11
N ARG A 341 25.96 -46.77 -33.01
CA ARG A 341 24.69 -46.03 -32.80
C ARG A 341 24.05 -46.42 -31.48
N LEU A 342 23.80 -45.42 -30.63
CA LEU A 342 22.49 -45.13 -30.01
C LEU A 342 22.64 -43.89 -29.11
N ARG A 343 21.80 -42.87 -29.33
CA ARG A 343 21.42 -41.90 -28.28
C ARG A 343 20.60 -42.66 -27.22
N PRO A 344 20.54 -42.21 -25.96
CA PRO A 344 19.38 -41.41 -25.58
C PRO A 344 19.61 -40.31 -24.54
N SER A 345 18.66 -39.39 -24.55
CA SER A 345 18.35 -38.31 -23.62
C SER A 345 18.18 -38.75 -22.16
N VAL A 346 18.82 -38.04 -21.23
CA VAL A 346 18.57 -38.14 -19.79
C VAL A 346 17.48 -37.14 -19.38
N ARG A 347 16.41 -37.67 -18.78
CA ARG A 347 15.28 -36.97 -18.18
C ARG A 347 15.52 -36.88 -16.67
N ARG A 348 15.45 -35.67 -16.11
CA ARG A 348 15.50 -35.36 -14.67
C ARG A 348 14.34 -36.01 -13.92
N HIS A 349 14.61 -36.52 -12.71
CA HIS A 349 13.81 -36.59 -11.47
C HIS A 349 14.67 -37.42 -10.48
N SER A 350 14.70 -37.26 -9.16
CA SER A 350 14.25 -36.29 -8.17
C SER A 350 14.62 -36.91 -6.81
N ASN A 351 15.04 -36.09 -5.83
CA ASN A 351 15.01 -36.28 -4.38
C ASN A 351 15.79 -37.43 -3.70
N VAL A 352 16.27 -37.11 -2.48
CA VAL A 352 16.33 -37.87 -1.20
C VAL A 352 17.40 -37.16 -0.35
N HIS A 353 17.07 -36.30 0.60
CA HIS A 353 16.60 -36.54 1.98
C HIS A 353 17.57 -37.37 2.84
N VAL A 354 18.28 -36.70 3.76
CA VAL A 354 18.76 -37.32 5.00
C VAL A 354 18.54 -36.33 6.14
N SER A 355 17.86 -36.83 7.16
CA SER A 355 17.49 -36.20 8.42
C SER A 355 18.36 -36.80 9.51
N GLU A 356 18.77 -36.03 10.51
CA GLU A 356 18.95 -36.60 11.85
C GLU A 356 18.69 -35.57 12.97
N LYS A 357 17.86 -36.04 13.92
CA LYS A 357 17.38 -35.43 15.17
C LYS A 357 18.50 -35.50 16.23
N GLY A 358 18.52 -34.75 17.33
CA GLY A 358 17.57 -33.81 17.90
C GLY A 358 17.92 -33.45 19.36
N THR A 359 16.98 -32.72 19.98
CA THR A 359 16.73 -32.53 21.44
C THR A 359 17.78 -31.73 22.25
N SER A 360 17.45 -30.77 23.12
CA SER A 360 16.18 -30.33 23.73
C SER A 360 16.40 -29.08 24.62
N SER A 361 15.33 -28.26 24.79
CA SER A 361 15.02 -27.35 25.93
C SER A 361 15.96 -26.14 26.17
N THR A 362 15.53 -24.90 26.43
CA THR A 362 14.38 -24.39 27.19
C THR A 362 14.23 -22.86 27.03
N SER A 363 12.98 -22.38 27.07
CA SER A 363 12.51 -21.10 27.64
C SER A 363 12.74 -19.73 26.97
N ALA A 364 11.61 -19.01 26.88
CA ALA A 364 11.41 -17.57 27.09
C ALA A 364 11.31 -16.59 25.88
N VAL A 365 10.06 -16.12 25.69
CA VAL A 365 9.61 -14.71 25.63
C VAL A 365 9.82 -13.87 24.35
N HIS A 366 8.68 -13.36 23.86
CA HIS A 366 8.37 -12.18 23.02
C HIS A 366 9.33 -11.71 21.92
N GLY A 367 8.77 -11.49 20.74
CA GLY A 367 9.35 -10.59 19.74
C GLY A 367 8.72 -10.71 18.36
N THR A 368 7.75 -9.86 18.09
CA THR A 368 7.23 -9.52 16.77
C THR A 368 8.34 -9.23 15.75
N THR A 369 8.30 -9.83 14.55
CA THR A 369 8.78 -9.16 13.33
C THR A 369 8.21 -9.81 12.07
N SER A 370 7.45 -9.01 11.33
CA SER A 370 6.95 -9.31 9.99
C SER A 370 8.09 -9.24 8.98
N THR A 371 8.31 -10.29 8.21
CA THR A 371 9.23 -10.28 7.06
C THR A 371 8.44 -9.90 5.81
N VAL A 372 8.77 -8.73 5.25
CA VAL A 372 8.33 -8.28 3.93
C VAL A 372 9.26 -8.88 2.89
N THR A 373 8.74 -9.74 2.02
CA THR A 373 9.44 -10.23 0.83
C THR A 373 9.04 -9.35 -0.34
N SER A 374 9.91 -8.44 -0.76
CA SER A 374 9.75 -7.64 -1.98
C SER A 374 10.31 -8.39 -3.18
N VAL A 375 9.41 -8.67 -4.12
CA VAL A 375 9.65 -9.12 -5.50
C VAL A 375 10.27 -7.97 -6.29
N PHE A 376 11.34 -8.23 -7.05
CA PHE A 376 11.78 -7.37 -8.15
C PHE A 376 11.98 -8.26 -9.38
N GLU A 377 11.19 -8.00 -10.41
CA GLU A 377 11.31 -8.53 -11.77
C GLU A 377 12.39 -7.75 -12.52
N ASP A 378 13.38 -8.48 -13.04
CA ASP A 378 14.28 -8.03 -14.10
C ASP A 378 13.62 -8.28 -15.46
N THR A 379 13.35 -7.22 -16.22
CA THR A 379 13.11 -7.34 -17.68
C THR A 379 14.33 -6.86 -18.43
N ASP A 380 14.97 -7.85 -19.04
CA ASP A 380 16.16 -7.79 -19.89
C ASP A 380 15.87 -7.09 -21.22
N SER A 381 16.81 -6.26 -21.68
CA SER A 381 16.74 -5.56 -22.97
C SER A 381 17.65 -6.25 -23.98
N THR A 382 17.06 -6.96 -24.93
CA THR A 382 17.81 -7.67 -25.99
C THR A 382 17.98 -6.79 -27.23
N GLN A 383 19.23 -6.67 -27.65
CA GLN A 383 19.68 -6.09 -28.91
C GLN A 383 19.02 -6.74 -30.14
N VAL A 384 18.72 -5.93 -31.16
CA VAL A 384 18.80 -6.35 -32.57
C VAL A 384 19.60 -5.31 -33.35
N ARG A 385 20.64 -5.81 -34.02
CA ARG A 385 21.57 -5.09 -34.89
C ARG A 385 21.41 -5.67 -36.30
N SER A 386 21.15 -4.86 -37.31
CA SER A 386 21.47 -5.21 -38.71
C SER A 386 21.63 -3.98 -39.60
N ASN A 387 22.87 -3.79 -40.06
CA ASN A 387 23.42 -3.08 -41.22
C ASN A 387 22.46 -2.50 -42.28
N SER A 388 22.76 -1.32 -42.83
CA SER A 388 23.66 -1.16 -44.01
C SER A 388 23.66 0.28 -44.59
N SER A 389 24.87 0.78 -44.90
CA SER A 389 25.25 1.70 -46.02
C SER A 389 24.55 3.08 -46.22
N GLY A 390 25.33 4.18 -46.13
CA GLY A 390 25.00 5.52 -46.66
C GLY A 390 25.27 5.65 -48.18
N PRO A 391 25.51 6.84 -48.77
CA PRO A 391 25.29 8.23 -48.31
C PRO A 391 24.52 9.13 -49.34
N GLY A 392 24.13 10.34 -48.92
CA GLY A 392 23.96 11.51 -49.82
C GLY A 392 22.53 11.98 -50.14
N GLY A 393 22.35 13.31 -50.23
CA GLY A 393 21.23 13.93 -50.95
C GLY A 393 20.55 15.10 -50.25
N GLN A 394 20.78 16.31 -50.76
CA GLN A 394 20.11 17.59 -50.46
C GLN A 394 18.67 17.69 -50.98
N ALA A 395 17.98 18.77 -50.55
CA ALA A 395 16.80 19.44 -51.14
C ALA A 395 15.44 18.77 -50.88
N ALA A 396 14.28 19.44 -50.82
CA ALA A 396 13.82 20.82 -50.68
C ALA A 396 12.27 20.72 -50.49
N ASP A 397 11.64 21.78 -49.99
CA ASP A 397 10.23 22.20 -50.16
C ASP A 397 9.08 21.16 -50.14
N ASN A 398 8.27 21.20 -49.07
CA ASN A 398 6.89 21.74 -49.09
C ASN A 398 6.26 21.74 -47.69
#